data_AF-A0A0M9EPH6-F1
#
_entry.id   AF-A0A0M9EPH6-F1
#
_cell.length_a   1.000
_cell.length_b   1.000
_cell.length_c   1.000
_cell.angle_alpha   90.00
_cell.angle_beta   90.00
_cell.angle_gamma   90.00
#
_symmetry.space_group_name_H-M   'P 1'
#
loop_
_entity.id
_entity.type
_entity.pdbx_description
1 polymer ?
#
loop_
_entity_poly.entity_id
_entity_poly.type
_entity_poly.pdbx_seq_one_letter_code
_entity_poly.pdbx_strand_id
1 'polypeptide(L)'
;MGIPLSTLYWTYRGTPSNKQQLCQQGGPSADPGDLKSFIKPLITALTTALDYAPLVPTDNDALWEAMCLYANGTGVPYDKGTHSGTCFKIGFTYPVVCFPHHPVEVQTFIGIYSWLGLLLDDEAVTHPDEFQMFHQRFCAGEKQPIPLLQGWADLMRLVFEHWDPLVANFIVTASLNFLNANALQARDEFTHMERTKAGHSWAWFIREKDGVGEAYAWFTFPKALCRDKSRFLEVIPDLSMWIGLTNDILSFWKEEQAGEKHNYIHSRGWYEDKDTWSTFEEIVDDVRLKTRNMFAPNYVVDEDDTQITDSKGTLKTFAAIADSGNKVERSFCGNCGSPVATRTPKYPGKVIVKAILFDEIATPSAEIFTHRRPSWQRPVEGAEQK
;
A
#
# COMPACT_ATOMS: atom_id res chain seq x y z
N MET A 1 -22.12 -7.08 31.36
CA MET A 1 -21.29 -6.86 32.56
C MET A 1 -19.91 -6.46 32.09
N GLY A 2 -19.54 -5.18 32.27
CA GLY A 2 -18.33 -4.60 31.72
C GLY A 2 -17.08 -5.01 32.51
N ILE A 3 -16.02 -5.37 31.78
CA ILE A 3 -14.70 -5.68 32.33
C ILE A 3 -13.81 -4.43 32.13
N PRO A 4 -13.05 -3.98 33.14
CA PRO A 4 -12.30 -2.72 33.09
C PRO A 4 -11.05 -2.81 32.19
N LEU A 5 -10.69 -1.67 31.59
CA LEU A 5 -9.58 -1.41 30.67
C LEU A 5 -8.16 -1.50 31.28
N SER A 6 -7.93 -2.29 32.34
CA SER A 6 -6.66 -2.30 33.08
C SER A 6 -5.96 -3.66 33.22
N THR A 7 -6.26 -4.66 32.39
CA THR A 7 -5.70 -6.02 32.55
C THR A 7 -5.01 -6.62 31.32
N LEU A 8 -4.40 -5.79 30.47
CA LEU A 8 -3.50 -6.26 29.39
C LEU A 8 -2.18 -5.49 29.43
N TYR A 9 -1.40 -5.70 30.49
CA TYR A 9 0.05 -5.53 30.40
C TYR A 9 0.60 -6.75 29.67
N TRP A 10 0.76 -6.64 28.35
CA TRP A 10 1.48 -7.64 27.56
C TRP A 10 2.97 -7.41 27.79
N THR A 11 3.62 -8.30 28.53
CA THR A 11 5.09 -8.36 28.57
C THR A 11 5.53 -9.21 27.39
N TYR A 12 6.21 -8.57 26.43
CA TYR A 12 6.86 -9.25 25.31
C TYR A 12 7.84 -10.29 25.88
N ARG A 13 7.47 -11.57 25.79
CA ARG A 13 8.34 -12.72 25.98
C ARG A 13 8.23 -13.63 24.75
N GLY A 14 8.53 -13.08 23.60
CA GLY A 14 8.96 -13.83 22.42
C GLY A 14 10.46 -13.66 22.31
N THR A 15 11.20 -14.76 22.15
CA THR A 15 12.60 -14.71 21.77
C THR A 15 12.71 -13.88 20.48
N PRO A 16 13.55 -12.83 20.44
CA PRO A 16 13.75 -12.03 19.23
C PRO A 16 14.07 -12.93 18.04
N SER A 17 13.41 -12.73 16.89
CA SER A 17 13.90 -13.31 15.64
C SER A 17 15.32 -12.76 15.38
N ASN A 18 16.19 -13.54 14.73
CA ASN A 18 17.59 -13.15 14.53
C ASN A 18 17.78 -11.80 13.79
N LYS A 19 16.75 -11.28 13.10
CA LYS A 19 16.72 -9.91 12.55
C LYS A 19 16.90 -8.83 13.65
N GLN A 20 16.43 -9.08 14.88
CA GLN A 20 16.51 -8.13 16.00
C GLN A 20 17.87 -8.11 16.72
N GLN A 21 18.74 -9.11 16.52
CA GLN A 21 20.05 -9.18 17.21
C GLN A 21 21.17 -8.46 16.46
N LEU A 22 20.98 -8.10 15.19
CA LEU A 22 22.03 -7.50 14.35
C LEU A 22 22.12 -5.96 14.43
N CYS A 23 21.20 -5.26 15.11
CA CYS A 23 21.11 -3.79 15.10
C CYS A 23 21.64 -3.06 16.35
N GLN A 24 22.42 -3.69 17.22
CA GLN A 24 22.94 -3.02 18.42
C GLN A 24 24.22 -2.20 18.16
N GLN A 25 24.14 -1.13 17.36
CA GLN A 25 25.12 -0.02 17.41
C GLN A 25 24.45 1.36 17.21
N GLY A 26 23.99 1.92 18.35
CA GLY A 26 24.03 3.33 18.77
C GLY A 26 23.70 4.46 17.78
N GLY A 27 22.41 4.84 17.71
CA GLY A 27 21.95 6.22 17.47
C GLY A 27 21.08 6.68 18.64
N PRO A 28 20.85 7.98 18.86
CA PRO A 28 20.10 8.47 20.02
C PRO A 28 18.69 7.87 20.00
N SER A 29 18.37 7.08 21.04
CA SER A 29 17.02 6.57 21.24
C SER A 29 16.10 7.77 21.47
N ALA A 30 15.15 8.00 20.56
CA ALA A 30 14.11 8.99 20.78
C ALA A 30 13.39 8.66 22.10
N ASP A 31 13.24 9.65 22.98
CA ASP A 31 12.42 9.49 24.18
C ASP A 31 11.03 9.03 23.74
N PRO A 32 10.49 7.90 24.24
CA PRO A 32 9.15 7.43 23.88
C PRO A 32 8.05 8.48 24.06
N GLY A 33 8.25 9.44 24.98
CA GLY A 33 7.38 10.60 25.14
C GLY A 33 7.37 11.52 23.92
N ASP A 34 8.54 11.78 23.35
CA ASP A 34 8.77 12.70 22.23
C ASP A 34 8.29 12.09 20.90
N LEU A 35 8.56 10.80 20.68
CA LEU A 35 8.11 10.07 19.48
C LEU A 35 6.58 10.03 19.38
N LYS A 36 5.89 9.83 20.51
CA LYS A 36 4.42 9.81 20.53
C LYS A 36 3.84 11.20 20.24
N SER A 37 4.42 12.27 20.79
CA SER A 37 3.99 13.64 20.49
C SER A 37 4.22 14.03 19.04
N PHE A 38 5.24 13.48 18.40
CA PHE A 38 5.54 13.68 16.99
C PHE A 38 4.56 12.92 16.05
N ILE A 39 4.39 11.60 16.24
CA ILE A 39 3.60 10.77 15.33
C ILE A 39 2.09 11.05 15.42
N LYS A 40 1.58 11.24 16.64
CA LYS A 40 0.12 11.36 16.88
C LYS A 40 -0.57 12.44 16.04
N PRO A 41 -0.11 13.70 15.98
CA PRO A 41 -0.76 14.73 15.17
C PRO A 41 -0.75 14.39 13.68
N LEU A 42 0.32 13.81 13.17
CA LEU A 42 0.46 13.44 11.75
C LEU A 42 -0.52 12.33 11.34
N ILE A 43 -0.63 11.26 12.15
CA ILE A 43 -1.63 10.20 11.94
C ILE A 43 -3.05 10.75 12.11
N THR A 44 -3.29 11.64 13.08
CA THR A 44 -4.62 12.25 13.26
C THR A 44 -5.02 13.04 12.03
N ALA A 45 -4.13 13.89 11.51
CA ALA A 45 -4.40 14.66 10.30
C ALA A 45 -4.52 13.77 9.05
N LEU A 46 -3.76 12.67 8.96
CA LEU A 46 -3.92 11.68 7.88
C LEU A 46 -5.30 11.01 7.96
N THR A 47 -5.70 10.48 9.11
CA THR A 47 -7.02 9.82 9.28
C THR A 47 -8.18 10.76 9.02
N THR A 48 -8.09 12.04 9.42
CA THR A 48 -9.07 13.08 9.05
C THR A 48 -9.10 13.30 7.53
N ALA A 49 -7.95 13.39 6.87
CA ALA A 49 -7.89 13.58 5.42
C ALA A 49 -8.44 12.38 4.63
N LEU A 50 -8.39 11.18 5.21
CA LEU A 50 -8.97 9.96 4.64
C LEU A 50 -10.47 9.80 4.94
N ASP A 51 -11.07 10.72 5.71
CA ASP A 51 -12.43 10.56 6.27
C ASP A 51 -12.61 9.19 6.97
N TYR A 52 -11.58 8.78 7.72
CA TYR A 52 -11.54 7.46 8.32
C TYR A 52 -12.64 7.31 9.39
N ALA A 53 -13.54 6.36 9.17
CA ALA A 53 -14.53 5.92 10.14
C ALA A 53 -14.09 4.61 10.82
N PRO A 54 -14.29 4.47 12.14
CA PRO A 54 -14.06 3.20 12.82
C PRO A 54 -14.88 2.07 12.19
N LEU A 55 -14.22 0.93 11.98
CA LEU A 55 -14.86 -0.26 11.43
C LEU A 55 -15.91 -0.83 12.39
N VAL A 56 -17.02 -1.29 11.82
CA VAL A 56 -17.99 -2.11 12.54
C VAL A 56 -17.50 -3.56 12.48
N PRO A 57 -17.32 -4.25 13.63
CA PRO A 57 -16.96 -5.66 13.64
C PRO A 57 -17.95 -6.45 12.79
N THR A 58 -17.45 -7.03 11.71
CA THR A 58 -18.25 -7.87 10.81
C THR A 58 -17.79 -9.29 11.02
N ASP A 59 -18.66 -10.11 11.60
CA ASP A 59 -18.40 -11.55 11.67
C ASP A 59 -18.54 -12.14 10.27
N ASN A 60 -17.63 -13.04 9.90
CA ASN A 60 -17.61 -13.64 8.57
C ASN A 60 -17.23 -15.13 8.68
N ASP A 61 -18.13 -15.88 9.30
CA ASP A 61 -17.98 -17.32 9.53
C ASP A 61 -17.65 -18.08 8.24
N ALA A 62 -18.31 -17.74 7.12
CA ALA A 62 -18.09 -18.39 5.84
C ALA A 62 -16.65 -18.24 5.34
N LEU A 63 -16.06 -17.04 5.49
CA LEU A 63 -14.66 -16.83 5.16
C LEU A 63 -13.73 -17.57 6.13
N TRP A 64 -14.02 -17.54 7.43
CA TRP A 64 -13.20 -18.23 8.43
C TRP A 64 -13.16 -19.75 8.17
N GLU A 65 -14.30 -20.35 7.90
CA GLU A 65 -14.43 -21.76 7.52
C GLU A 65 -13.67 -22.08 6.23
N ALA A 66 -13.81 -21.25 5.19
CA ALA A 66 -13.10 -21.43 3.93
C ALA A 66 -11.58 -21.34 4.09
N MET A 67 -11.08 -20.37 4.87
CA MET A 67 -9.66 -20.25 5.18
C MET A 67 -9.14 -21.44 5.98
N CYS A 68 -9.88 -21.92 6.98
CA CYS A 68 -9.49 -23.10 7.75
C CYS A 68 -9.44 -24.36 6.86
N LEU A 69 -10.43 -24.54 5.98
CA LEU A 69 -10.45 -25.64 5.03
C LEU A 69 -9.22 -25.63 4.12
N TYR A 70 -8.86 -24.46 3.58
CA TYR A 70 -7.66 -24.32 2.75
C TYR A 70 -6.39 -24.58 3.57
N ALA A 71 -6.26 -23.98 4.74
CA ALA A 71 -5.09 -24.10 5.61
C ALA A 71 -4.80 -25.55 6.03
N ASN A 72 -5.83 -26.34 6.30
CA ASN A 72 -5.68 -27.77 6.60
C ASN A 72 -5.01 -28.55 5.47
N GLY A 73 -5.15 -28.11 4.22
CA GLY A 73 -4.53 -28.73 3.05
C GLY A 73 -3.06 -28.36 2.83
N THR A 74 -2.56 -27.29 3.47
CA THR A 74 -1.19 -26.80 3.23
C THR A 74 -0.14 -27.53 4.06
N GLY A 75 -0.54 -28.11 5.20
CA GLY A 75 0.39 -28.67 6.19
C GLY A 75 1.17 -27.61 6.99
N VAL A 76 0.84 -26.33 6.85
CA VAL A 76 1.43 -25.25 7.66
C VAL A 76 0.63 -25.12 8.97
N PRO A 77 1.27 -25.21 10.15
CA PRO A 77 0.56 -25.12 11.43
C PRO A 77 0.02 -23.71 11.65
N TYR A 78 -1.15 -23.58 12.28
CA TYR A 78 -1.78 -22.27 12.56
C TYR A 78 -2.50 -22.23 13.93
N ASP A 79 -2.01 -23.02 14.89
CA ASP A 79 -2.63 -23.16 16.21
C ASP A 79 -2.74 -21.84 16.96
N LYS A 80 -3.86 -21.66 17.67
CA LYS A 80 -4.13 -20.46 18.47
C LYS A 80 -3.03 -20.26 19.52
N GLY A 81 -2.47 -19.04 19.57
CA GLY A 81 -1.40 -18.67 20.50
C GLY A 81 0.01 -18.89 19.97
N THR A 82 0.16 -19.47 18.77
CA THR A 82 1.44 -19.50 18.05
C THR A 82 1.61 -18.23 17.20
N HIS A 83 2.84 -17.99 16.74
CA HIS A 83 3.14 -16.92 15.77
C HIS A 83 2.30 -17.09 14.50
N SER A 84 2.33 -18.29 13.91
CA SER A 84 1.53 -18.60 12.71
C SER A 84 0.02 -18.45 12.93
N GLY A 85 -0.52 -18.85 14.09
CA GLY A 85 -1.92 -18.61 14.41
C GLY A 85 -2.29 -17.13 14.52
N THR A 86 -1.34 -16.27 14.92
CA THR A 86 -1.51 -14.82 14.90
C THR A 86 -1.50 -14.29 13.47
N CYS A 87 -0.56 -14.71 12.64
CA CYS A 87 -0.51 -14.38 11.21
C CYS A 87 -1.76 -14.87 10.46
N PHE A 88 -2.29 -16.04 10.80
CA PHE A 88 -3.53 -16.58 10.23
C PHE A 88 -4.73 -15.68 10.55
N LYS A 89 -4.84 -15.20 11.80
CA LYS A 89 -5.89 -14.26 12.20
C LYS A 89 -5.75 -12.90 11.51
N ILE A 90 -4.52 -12.41 11.31
CA ILE A 90 -4.26 -11.20 10.51
C ILE A 90 -4.70 -11.44 9.07
N GLY A 91 -4.33 -12.59 8.49
CA GLY A 91 -4.74 -13.01 7.16
C GLY A 91 -6.27 -13.08 7.01
N PHE A 92 -7.01 -13.52 8.03
CA PHE A 92 -8.47 -13.46 8.03
C PHE A 92 -9.01 -12.03 8.10
N THR A 93 -8.45 -11.20 8.98
CA THR A 93 -8.97 -9.84 9.23
C THR A 93 -8.79 -8.94 8.00
N TYR A 94 -7.70 -9.10 7.27
CA TYR A 94 -7.35 -8.23 6.15
C TYR A 94 -8.41 -8.19 5.04
N PRO A 95 -8.84 -9.31 4.42
CA PRO A 95 -9.88 -9.30 3.41
C PRO A 95 -11.26 -8.92 3.95
N VAL A 96 -11.59 -9.22 5.20
CA VAL A 96 -12.85 -8.77 5.83
C VAL A 96 -12.92 -7.24 5.83
N VAL A 97 -11.81 -6.58 6.14
CA VAL A 97 -11.75 -5.12 6.29
C VAL A 97 -11.52 -4.42 4.97
N CYS A 98 -10.54 -4.88 4.18
CA CYS A 98 -10.08 -4.19 2.98
C CYS A 98 -10.85 -4.61 1.72
N PHE A 99 -11.46 -5.80 1.71
CA PHE A 99 -12.15 -6.36 0.54
C PHE A 99 -13.54 -6.94 0.89
N PRO A 100 -14.40 -6.21 1.62
CA PRO A 100 -15.67 -6.74 2.15
C PRO A 100 -16.69 -7.12 1.06
N HIS A 101 -16.51 -6.63 -0.18
CA HIS A 101 -17.40 -6.88 -1.30
C HIS A 101 -16.88 -7.96 -2.26
N HIS A 102 -15.72 -8.54 -1.99
CA HIS A 102 -15.17 -9.60 -2.81
C HIS A 102 -15.94 -10.91 -2.58
N PRO A 103 -16.05 -11.79 -3.59
CA PRO A 103 -16.55 -13.14 -3.37
C PRO A 103 -15.72 -13.88 -2.30
N VAL A 104 -16.35 -14.78 -1.54
CA VAL A 104 -15.71 -15.47 -0.40
C VAL A 104 -14.45 -16.23 -0.84
N GLU A 105 -14.46 -16.82 -2.03
CA GLU A 105 -13.31 -17.52 -2.60
C GLU A 105 -12.14 -16.57 -2.88
N VAL A 106 -12.40 -15.34 -3.31
CA VAL A 106 -11.37 -14.32 -3.55
C VAL A 106 -10.86 -13.78 -2.20
N GLN A 107 -11.76 -13.56 -1.23
CA GLN A 107 -11.35 -13.19 0.13
C GLN A 107 -10.49 -14.29 0.77
N THR A 108 -10.81 -15.56 0.54
CA THR A 108 -10.03 -16.70 1.03
C THR A 108 -8.64 -16.73 0.41
N PHE A 109 -8.54 -16.54 -0.91
CA PHE A 109 -7.25 -16.40 -1.59
C PHE A 109 -6.40 -15.31 -0.92
N ILE A 110 -6.96 -14.11 -0.75
CA ILE A 110 -6.25 -12.96 -0.17
C ILE A 110 -5.86 -13.26 1.28
N GLY A 111 -6.74 -13.89 2.07
CA GLY A 111 -6.44 -14.17 3.46
C GLY A 111 -5.35 -15.23 3.64
N ILE A 112 -5.35 -16.27 2.81
CA ILE A 112 -4.26 -17.26 2.77
C ILE A 112 -2.97 -16.62 2.26
N TYR A 113 -3.05 -15.75 1.24
CA TYR A 113 -1.92 -14.98 0.73
C TYR A 113 -1.27 -14.16 1.85
N SER A 114 -2.06 -13.38 2.57
CA SER A 114 -1.58 -12.55 3.68
C SER A 114 -0.97 -13.39 4.80
N TRP A 115 -1.60 -14.51 5.18
CA TRP A 115 -1.08 -15.39 6.21
C TRP A 115 0.28 -16.01 5.82
N LEU A 116 0.36 -16.66 4.66
CA LEU A 116 1.59 -17.31 4.21
C LEU A 116 2.68 -16.27 3.94
N GLY A 117 2.33 -15.13 3.36
CA GLY A 117 3.26 -14.03 3.08
C GLY A 117 3.94 -13.50 4.35
N LEU A 118 3.19 -13.31 5.43
CA LEU A 118 3.76 -12.90 6.73
C LEU A 118 4.76 -13.94 7.26
N LEU A 119 4.47 -15.24 7.11
CA LEU A 119 5.41 -16.29 7.53
C LEU A 119 6.66 -16.33 6.65
N LEU A 120 6.53 -16.08 5.35
CA LEU A 120 7.67 -16.06 4.43
C LEU A 120 8.64 -14.92 4.77
N ASP A 121 8.12 -13.77 5.19
CA ASP A 121 8.94 -12.62 5.60
C ASP A 121 9.83 -12.91 6.84
N ASP A 122 9.33 -13.77 7.73
CA ASP A 122 10.03 -14.18 8.94
C ASP A 122 10.99 -15.36 8.71
N GLU A 123 10.61 -16.34 7.88
CA GLU A 123 11.31 -17.63 7.77
C GLU A 123 12.46 -17.66 6.74
N ALA A 124 12.62 -16.61 5.92
CA ALA A 124 13.66 -16.57 4.90
C ALA A 124 15.08 -16.74 5.46
N VAL A 125 15.33 -16.20 6.67
CA VAL A 125 16.62 -16.33 7.38
C VAL A 125 16.85 -17.74 7.95
N THR A 126 15.78 -18.50 8.21
CA THR A 126 15.87 -19.88 8.73
C THR A 126 16.24 -20.85 7.61
N HIS A 127 15.78 -20.58 6.38
CA HIS A 127 15.91 -21.47 5.23
C HIS A 127 16.42 -20.76 3.96
N PRO A 128 17.57 -20.05 4.00
CA PRO A 128 17.99 -19.16 2.92
C PRO A 128 18.20 -19.88 1.58
N ASP A 129 18.74 -21.11 1.61
CA ASP A 129 18.98 -21.91 0.39
C ASP A 129 17.69 -22.41 -0.25
N GLU A 130 16.68 -22.76 0.56
CA GLU A 130 15.40 -23.20 0.03
C GLU A 130 14.60 -22.06 -0.59
N PHE A 131 14.68 -20.87 0.00
CA PHE A 131 14.11 -19.64 -0.56
C PHE A 131 14.80 -19.24 -1.88
N GLN A 132 16.13 -19.32 -1.93
CA GLN A 132 16.89 -19.05 -3.16
C GLN A 132 16.52 -20.00 -4.30
N MET A 133 16.37 -21.29 -4.00
CA MET A 133 16.07 -22.31 -5.02
C MET A 133 14.59 -22.33 -5.45
N PHE A 134 13.71 -21.60 -4.74
CA PHE A 134 12.27 -21.64 -4.98
C PHE A 134 11.89 -21.40 -6.44
N HIS A 135 12.42 -20.34 -7.06
CA HIS A 135 12.03 -19.92 -8.41
C HIS A 135 12.41 -20.95 -9.46
N GLN A 136 13.62 -21.50 -9.35
CA GLN A 136 14.08 -22.55 -10.25
C GLN A 136 13.13 -23.77 -10.20
N ARG A 137 12.78 -24.22 -8.99
CA ARG A 137 11.85 -25.34 -8.78
C ARG A 137 10.44 -25.01 -9.26
N PHE A 138 9.96 -23.80 -8.97
CA PHE A 138 8.64 -23.33 -9.40
C PHE A 138 8.51 -23.35 -10.92
N CYS A 139 9.50 -22.81 -11.64
CA CYS A 139 9.55 -22.82 -13.10
C CYS A 139 9.69 -24.23 -13.69
N ALA A 140 10.40 -25.13 -12.99
CA ALA A 140 10.53 -26.53 -13.40
C ALA A 140 9.29 -27.39 -13.08
N GLY A 141 8.30 -26.84 -12.37
CA GLY A 141 7.13 -27.58 -11.90
C GLY A 141 7.45 -28.59 -10.78
N GLU A 142 8.59 -28.42 -10.11
CA GLU A 142 9.03 -29.26 -9.01
C GLU A 142 8.31 -28.91 -7.71
N LYS A 143 8.24 -29.88 -6.79
CA LYS A 143 7.72 -29.65 -5.43
C LYS A 143 8.70 -28.82 -4.62
N GLN A 144 8.17 -27.94 -3.78
CA GLN A 144 8.96 -27.24 -2.78
C GLN A 144 9.14 -28.14 -1.55
N PRO A 145 10.32 -28.12 -0.92
CA PRO A 145 10.63 -29.05 0.17
C PRO A 145 9.97 -28.68 1.51
N ILE A 146 9.55 -27.42 1.66
CA ILE A 146 8.95 -26.89 2.89
C ILE A 146 7.45 -26.65 2.63
N PRO A 147 6.54 -27.10 3.52
CA PRO A 147 5.09 -26.88 3.37
C PRO A 147 4.70 -25.42 3.13
N LEU A 148 5.36 -24.47 3.79
CA LEU A 148 5.16 -23.03 3.60
C LEU A 148 5.44 -22.59 2.15
N LEU A 149 6.59 -22.98 1.60
CA LEU A 149 6.96 -22.69 0.22
C LEU A 149 6.02 -23.43 -0.76
N GLN A 150 5.65 -24.67 -0.47
CA GLN A 150 4.72 -25.41 -1.32
C GLN A 150 3.34 -24.75 -1.36
N GLY A 151 2.82 -24.32 -0.21
CA GLY A 151 1.58 -23.57 -0.10
C GLY A 151 1.61 -22.26 -0.89
N TRP A 152 2.73 -21.54 -0.87
CA TRP A 152 2.92 -20.34 -1.70
C TRP A 152 2.88 -20.67 -3.20
N ALA A 153 3.61 -21.70 -3.63
CA ALA A 153 3.62 -22.14 -5.03
C ALA A 153 2.23 -22.56 -5.52
N ASP A 154 1.46 -23.26 -4.69
CA ASP A 154 0.11 -23.69 -5.03
C ASP A 154 -0.86 -22.51 -5.12
N LEU A 155 -0.72 -21.52 -4.23
CA LEU A 155 -1.50 -20.28 -4.29
C LEU A 155 -1.22 -19.50 -5.58
N MET A 156 0.03 -19.43 -6.04
CA MET A 156 0.38 -18.77 -7.31
C MET A 156 -0.26 -19.43 -8.53
N ARG A 157 -0.62 -20.71 -8.45
CA ARG A 157 -1.38 -21.39 -9.53
C ARG A 157 -2.87 -21.06 -9.47
N LEU A 158 -3.41 -20.84 -8.27
CA LEU A 158 -4.83 -20.59 -8.06
C LEU A 158 -5.27 -19.18 -8.51
N VAL A 159 -4.35 -18.22 -8.60
CA VAL A 159 -4.67 -16.82 -8.95
C VAL A 159 -5.43 -16.67 -10.28
N PHE A 160 -5.18 -17.54 -11.27
CA PHE A 160 -5.85 -17.52 -12.57
C PHE A 160 -7.35 -17.86 -12.47
N GLU A 161 -7.79 -18.52 -11.40
CA GLU A 161 -9.20 -18.78 -11.12
C GLU A 161 -9.97 -17.52 -10.75
N HIS A 162 -9.28 -16.46 -10.28
CA HIS A 162 -9.92 -15.29 -9.69
C HIS A 162 -9.66 -13.98 -10.46
N TRP A 163 -8.55 -13.87 -11.20
CA TRP A 163 -8.19 -12.68 -11.98
C TRP A 163 -8.08 -12.95 -13.49
N ASP A 164 -8.17 -11.89 -14.30
CA ASP A 164 -7.84 -11.95 -15.74
C ASP A 164 -6.40 -12.45 -15.92
N PRO A 165 -6.09 -13.30 -16.92
CA PRO A 165 -4.75 -13.88 -17.06
C PRO A 165 -3.59 -12.87 -17.07
N LEU A 166 -3.80 -11.67 -17.64
CA LEU A 166 -2.75 -10.64 -17.65
C LEU A 166 -2.57 -10.02 -16.26
N VAL A 167 -3.67 -9.76 -15.55
CA VAL A 167 -3.64 -9.27 -14.16
C VAL A 167 -3.05 -10.32 -13.22
N ALA A 168 -3.44 -11.58 -13.39
CA ALA A 168 -2.92 -12.72 -12.67
C ALA A 168 -1.39 -12.84 -12.82
N ASN A 169 -0.85 -12.62 -14.02
CA ASN A 169 0.60 -12.60 -14.24
C ASN A 169 1.32 -11.53 -13.40
N PHE A 170 0.73 -10.34 -13.25
CA PHE A 170 1.32 -9.31 -12.39
C PHE A 170 1.28 -9.70 -10.92
N ILE A 171 0.18 -10.29 -10.45
CA ILE A 171 0.11 -10.84 -9.08
C ILE A 171 1.21 -11.88 -8.88
N VAL A 172 1.30 -12.90 -9.75
CA VAL A 172 2.35 -13.93 -9.66
C VAL A 172 3.73 -13.29 -9.63
N THR A 173 4.02 -12.37 -10.55
CA THR A 173 5.34 -11.74 -10.64
C THR A 173 5.67 -10.92 -9.39
N ALA A 174 4.73 -10.14 -8.86
CA ALA A 174 4.90 -9.38 -7.62
C ALA A 174 5.16 -10.31 -6.42
N SER A 175 4.43 -11.42 -6.32
CA SER A 175 4.57 -12.41 -5.25
C SER A 175 5.85 -13.25 -5.34
N LEU A 176 6.32 -13.53 -6.54
CA LEU A 176 7.63 -14.14 -6.80
C LEU A 176 8.76 -13.17 -6.43
N ASN A 177 8.66 -11.91 -6.85
CA ASN A 177 9.59 -10.86 -6.45
C ASN A 177 9.67 -10.67 -4.94
N PHE A 178 8.55 -10.75 -4.23
CA PHE A 178 8.51 -10.71 -2.77
C PHE A 178 9.30 -11.81 -2.10
N LEU A 179 9.09 -13.05 -2.54
CA LEU A 179 9.86 -14.17 -2.02
C LEU A 179 11.35 -14.00 -2.34
N ASN A 180 11.68 -13.52 -3.55
CA ASN A 180 13.06 -13.28 -3.95
C ASN A 180 13.71 -12.15 -3.14
N ALA A 181 12.97 -11.08 -2.83
CA ALA A 181 13.46 -10.00 -1.99
C ALA A 181 13.75 -10.51 -0.57
N ASN A 182 12.87 -11.34 -0.01
CA ASN A 182 13.11 -12.01 1.26
C ASN A 182 14.33 -12.94 1.24
N ALA A 183 14.48 -13.73 0.17
CA ALA A 183 15.66 -14.56 -0.04
C ALA A 183 16.94 -13.72 -0.11
N LEU A 184 16.91 -12.58 -0.81
CA LEU A 184 18.04 -11.66 -0.93
C LEU A 184 18.38 -11.02 0.42
N GLN A 185 17.38 -10.55 1.18
CA GLN A 185 17.59 -9.93 2.49
C GLN A 185 18.12 -10.90 3.56
N ALA A 186 17.91 -12.20 3.37
CA ALA A 186 18.45 -13.25 4.22
C ALA A 186 19.93 -13.59 3.94
N ARG A 187 20.56 -12.99 2.93
CA ARG A 187 21.94 -13.29 2.51
C ARG A 187 22.96 -12.34 3.15
N ASP A 188 24.13 -12.88 3.48
CA ASP A 188 25.24 -12.14 4.06
C ASP A 188 25.71 -11.00 3.14
N GLU A 189 25.67 -11.22 1.82
CA GLU A 189 26.04 -10.21 0.82
C GLU A 189 25.13 -8.97 0.88
N PHE A 190 23.87 -9.15 1.27
CA PHE A 190 22.93 -8.04 1.43
C PHE A 190 23.11 -7.36 2.79
N THR A 191 23.20 -8.13 3.87
CA THR A 191 23.32 -7.59 5.23
C THR A 191 24.63 -6.83 5.46
N HIS A 192 25.70 -7.23 4.76
CA HIS A 192 27.01 -6.60 4.82
C HIS A 192 27.32 -5.68 3.62
N MET A 193 26.32 -5.40 2.78
CA MET A 193 26.50 -4.52 1.62
C MET A 193 26.90 -3.11 2.05
N GLU A 194 28.03 -2.62 1.56
CA GLU A 194 28.41 -1.22 1.72
C GLU A 194 27.50 -0.33 0.86
N ARG A 195 26.66 0.48 1.53
CA ARG A 195 25.76 1.42 0.85
C ARG A 195 26.55 2.61 0.32
N THR A 196 26.22 3.04 -0.90
CA THR A 196 26.77 4.27 -1.50
C THR A 196 25.64 5.23 -1.90
N LYS A 197 25.89 6.54 -1.87
CA LYS A 197 24.89 7.56 -2.26
C LYS A 197 24.45 7.49 -3.72
N ALA A 198 25.21 6.77 -4.57
CA ALA A 198 24.81 6.52 -5.97
C ALA A 198 23.53 5.68 -6.06
N GLY A 199 23.25 4.82 -5.08
CA GLY A 199 22.08 3.95 -5.03
C GLY A 199 20.79 4.62 -4.57
N HIS A 200 20.56 5.90 -4.88
CA HIS A 200 19.43 6.68 -4.34
C HIS A 200 18.05 6.01 -4.50
N SER A 201 17.80 5.27 -5.60
CA SER A 201 16.53 4.54 -5.82
C SER A 201 16.44 3.20 -5.11
N TRP A 202 17.51 2.74 -4.45
CA TRP A 202 17.59 1.41 -3.84
C TRP A 202 16.56 1.21 -2.74
N ALA A 203 16.34 2.23 -1.91
CA ALA A 203 15.33 2.18 -0.85
C ALA A 203 13.95 1.86 -1.41
N TRP A 204 13.54 2.56 -2.47
CA TRP A 204 12.25 2.30 -3.13
C TRP A 204 12.23 0.94 -3.83
N PHE A 205 13.31 0.58 -4.52
CA PHE A 205 13.39 -0.69 -5.24
C PHE A 205 13.18 -1.89 -4.31
N ILE A 206 13.87 -1.93 -3.15
CA ILE A 206 13.68 -3.01 -2.18
C ILE A 206 12.26 -2.94 -1.59
N ARG A 207 11.81 -1.75 -1.18
CA ARG A 207 10.49 -1.56 -0.55
C ARG A 207 9.31 -2.00 -1.43
N GLU A 208 9.40 -1.74 -2.72
CA GLU A 208 8.40 -2.16 -3.69
C GLU A 208 8.34 -3.70 -3.79
N LYS A 209 9.50 -4.36 -3.69
CA LYS A 209 9.63 -5.81 -3.88
C LYS A 209 9.28 -6.57 -2.61
N ASP A 210 9.74 -6.13 -1.44
CA ASP A 210 9.51 -6.82 -0.16
C ASP A 210 8.18 -6.48 0.53
N GLY A 211 7.51 -5.39 0.15
CA GLY A 211 6.25 -5.01 0.80
C GLY A 211 4.98 -5.30 0.02
N VAL A 212 5.07 -5.98 -1.14
CA VAL A 212 3.93 -6.53 -1.92
C VAL A 212 2.76 -5.58 -2.22
N GLY A 213 2.99 -4.27 -2.21
CA GLY A 213 1.95 -3.26 -2.48
C GLY A 213 1.26 -3.49 -3.83
N GLU A 214 2.02 -3.92 -4.84
CA GLU A 214 1.51 -4.20 -6.18
C GLU A 214 0.49 -5.35 -6.18
N ALA A 215 0.79 -6.46 -5.50
CA ALA A 215 -0.12 -7.61 -5.43
C ALA A 215 -1.46 -7.21 -4.79
N TYR A 216 -1.41 -6.46 -3.67
CA TYR A 216 -2.62 -5.95 -3.02
C TYR A 216 -3.39 -4.94 -3.87
N ALA A 217 -2.69 -4.10 -4.66
CA ALA A 217 -3.35 -3.21 -5.60
C ALA A 217 -4.16 -4.00 -6.64
N TRP A 218 -3.59 -5.06 -7.21
CA TRP A 218 -4.30 -5.95 -8.15
C TRP A 218 -5.43 -6.75 -7.49
N PHE A 219 -5.29 -7.13 -6.21
CA PHE A 219 -6.36 -7.82 -5.48
C PHE A 219 -7.66 -7.02 -5.41
N THR A 220 -7.60 -5.69 -5.52
CA THR A 220 -8.76 -4.80 -5.56
C THR A 220 -9.72 -5.11 -6.71
N PHE A 221 -9.23 -5.67 -7.82
CA PHE A 221 -9.99 -5.81 -9.07
C PHE A 221 -10.09 -7.27 -9.58
N PRO A 222 -10.75 -8.18 -8.85
CA PRO A 222 -10.97 -9.55 -9.34
C PRO A 222 -11.92 -9.54 -10.55
N LYS A 223 -11.81 -10.57 -11.42
CA LYS A 223 -12.61 -10.66 -12.66
C LYS A 223 -14.11 -10.77 -12.40
N ALA A 224 -14.51 -11.19 -11.18
CA ALA A 224 -15.90 -11.22 -10.74
C ALA A 224 -16.50 -9.81 -10.53
N LEU A 225 -15.68 -8.83 -10.11
CA LEU A 225 -16.13 -7.46 -9.83
C LEU A 225 -15.80 -6.50 -10.98
N CYS A 226 -14.67 -6.69 -11.65
CA CYS A 226 -14.24 -5.82 -12.74
C CYS A 226 -13.56 -6.62 -13.86
N ARG A 227 -14.30 -6.92 -14.93
CA ARG A 227 -13.77 -7.63 -16.11
C ARG A 227 -12.96 -6.71 -17.04
N ASP A 228 -13.34 -5.45 -17.11
CA ASP A 228 -12.70 -4.47 -17.99
C ASP A 228 -11.53 -3.80 -17.29
N LYS A 229 -10.33 -4.35 -17.53
CA LYS A 229 -9.07 -3.84 -16.97
C LYS A 229 -8.78 -2.38 -17.32
N SER A 230 -9.25 -1.87 -18.47
CA SER A 230 -8.99 -0.48 -18.86
C SER A 230 -9.53 0.55 -17.86
N ARG A 231 -10.45 0.14 -16.98
CA ARG A 231 -11.06 0.99 -15.95
C ARG A 231 -10.17 1.23 -14.73
N PHE A 232 -9.11 0.44 -14.52
CA PHE A 232 -8.31 0.52 -13.30
C PHE A 232 -6.79 0.44 -13.51
N LEU A 233 -6.30 0.15 -14.72
CA LEU A 233 -4.85 0.01 -14.95
C LEU A 233 -4.04 1.22 -14.47
N GLU A 234 -4.52 2.44 -14.70
CA GLU A 234 -3.79 3.67 -14.33
C GLU A 234 -3.70 3.89 -12.82
N VAL A 235 -4.62 3.33 -12.01
CA VAL A 235 -4.59 3.52 -10.54
C VAL A 235 -3.65 2.54 -9.83
N ILE A 236 -3.24 1.45 -10.49
CA ILE A 236 -2.44 0.39 -9.85
C ILE A 236 -1.12 0.91 -9.28
N PRO A 237 -0.29 1.70 -10.00
CA PRO A 237 0.97 2.18 -9.44
C PRO A 237 0.77 3.10 -8.22
N ASP A 238 -0.24 3.98 -8.27
CA ASP A 238 -0.56 4.88 -7.17
C ASP A 238 -1.10 4.12 -5.96
N LEU A 239 -1.95 3.12 -6.18
CA LEU A 239 -2.50 2.27 -5.12
C LEU A 239 -1.41 1.41 -4.47
N SER A 240 -0.50 0.83 -5.26
CA SER A 240 0.65 0.06 -4.77
C SER A 240 1.51 0.90 -3.82
N MET A 241 1.86 2.12 -4.24
CA MET A 241 2.64 3.04 -3.44
C MET A 241 1.89 3.49 -2.19
N TRP A 242 0.60 3.83 -2.33
CA TRP A 242 -0.23 4.22 -1.20
C TRP A 242 -0.31 3.12 -0.14
N ILE A 243 -0.49 1.86 -0.54
CA ILE A 243 -0.53 0.70 0.36
C ILE A 243 0.81 0.56 1.09
N GLY A 244 1.92 0.62 0.35
CA GLY A 244 3.26 0.48 0.93
C GLY A 244 3.57 1.58 1.95
N LEU A 245 3.46 2.84 1.53
CA LEU A 245 3.78 3.98 2.38
C LEU A 245 2.84 4.09 3.59
N THR A 246 1.56 3.76 3.43
CA THR A 246 0.62 3.74 4.57
C THR A 246 1.02 2.69 5.60
N ASN A 247 1.49 1.51 5.15
CA ASN A 247 2.03 0.51 6.05
C ASN A 247 3.25 1.05 6.82
N ASP A 248 4.20 1.68 6.15
CA ASP A 248 5.40 2.26 6.79
C ASP A 248 5.02 3.34 7.83
N ILE A 249 4.03 4.19 7.55
CA ILE A 249 3.52 5.19 8.50
C ILE A 249 2.93 4.53 9.74
N LEU A 250 2.07 3.53 9.54
CA LEU A 250 1.32 2.89 10.63
C LEU A 250 2.20 1.95 11.46
N SER A 251 3.26 1.39 10.88
CA SER A 251 4.20 0.52 11.57
C SER A 251 5.33 1.28 12.26
N PHE A 252 5.66 2.51 11.84
CA PHE A 252 6.81 3.27 12.33
C PHE A 252 6.93 3.33 13.86
N TRP A 253 5.82 3.55 14.58
CA TRP A 253 5.85 3.60 16.04
C TRP A 253 6.35 2.29 16.66
N LYS A 254 5.83 1.13 16.24
CA LYS A 254 6.24 -0.17 16.81
C LYS A 254 7.68 -0.52 16.42
N GLU A 255 8.10 -0.14 15.21
CA GLU A 255 9.45 -0.39 14.70
C GLU A 255 10.49 0.43 15.47
N GLU A 256 10.22 1.72 15.69
CA GLU A 256 11.09 2.57 16.52
C GLU A 256 11.18 2.07 17.97
N GLN A 257 10.06 1.61 18.55
CA GLN A 257 10.06 1.01 19.90
C GLN A 257 10.86 -0.30 19.95
N ALA A 258 10.90 -1.06 18.86
CA ALA A 258 11.70 -2.27 18.74
C ALA A 258 13.18 -1.99 18.39
N GLY A 259 13.54 -0.73 18.12
CA GLY A 259 14.89 -0.36 17.65
C GLY A 259 15.18 -0.81 16.21
N GLU A 260 14.14 -1.10 15.44
CA GLU A 260 14.26 -1.57 14.05
C GLU A 260 14.64 -0.40 13.13
N LYS A 261 15.83 -0.50 12.49
CA LYS A 261 16.36 0.52 11.57
C LYS A 261 16.42 0.06 10.12
N HIS A 262 16.11 -1.22 9.85
CA HIS A 262 16.06 -1.79 8.51
C HIS A 262 14.65 -1.66 7.90
N ASN A 263 14.15 -0.43 7.82
CA ASN A 263 12.87 -0.13 7.19
C ASN A 263 13.03 0.95 6.11
N TYR A 264 11.94 1.20 5.37
CA TYR A 264 11.96 2.14 4.25
C TYR A 264 12.27 3.59 4.69
N ILE A 265 11.71 4.05 5.81
CA ILE A 265 11.88 5.43 6.29
C ILE A 265 13.36 5.72 6.60
N HIS A 266 14.02 4.85 7.35
CA HIS A 266 15.46 4.99 7.63
C HIS A 266 16.31 4.84 6.37
N SER A 267 15.95 3.90 5.50
CA SER A 267 16.68 3.66 4.25
C SER A 267 16.61 4.89 3.34
N ARG A 268 15.42 5.45 3.11
CA ARG A 268 15.17 6.66 2.33
C ARG A 268 15.91 7.86 2.94
N GLY A 269 15.74 8.11 4.24
CA GLY A 269 16.40 9.23 4.92
C GLY A 269 17.92 9.17 4.77
N TRP A 270 18.51 7.99 4.92
CA TRP A 270 19.94 7.82 4.66
C TRP A 270 20.32 8.10 3.21
N TYR A 271 19.57 7.64 2.19
CA TYR A 271 19.93 7.93 0.79
C TYR A 271 19.74 9.41 0.40
N GLU A 272 18.80 10.10 1.03
CA GLU A 272 18.46 11.50 0.74
C GLU A 272 19.17 12.53 1.64
N ASP A 273 20.06 12.09 2.54
CA ASP A 273 20.72 12.93 3.54
C ASP A 273 19.72 13.71 4.43
N LYS A 274 18.62 13.04 4.79
CA LYS A 274 17.56 13.56 5.66
C LYS A 274 17.50 12.78 6.97
N ASP A 275 17.10 13.47 8.04
CA ASP A 275 16.78 12.79 9.29
C ASP A 275 15.48 11.97 9.15
N THR A 276 15.33 11.00 10.04
CA THR A 276 14.20 10.07 10.02
C THR A 276 12.85 10.79 10.16
N TRP A 277 12.77 11.87 10.93
CA TRP A 277 11.50 12.53 11.23
C TRP A 277 11.03 13.37 10.05
N SER A 278 11.94 14.15 9.45
CA SER A 278 11.65 14.85 8.19
C SER A 278 11.25 13.86 7.08
N THR A 279 11.91 12.70 7.01
CA THR A 279 11.55 11.65 6.05
C THR A 279 10.16 11.06 6.31
N PHE A 280 9.79 10.87 7.58
CA PHE A 280 8.45 10.42 7.96
C PHE A 280 7.37 11.44 7.56
N GLU A 281 7.60 12.73 7.81
CA GLU A 281 6.67 13.81 7.40
C GLU A 281 6.46 13.83 5.89
N GLU A 282 7.53 13.73 5.10
CA GLU A 282 7.41 13.66 3.64
C GLU A 282 6.61 12.44 3.17
N ILE A 283 6.81 11.28 3.80
CA ILE A 283 6.04 10.08 3.47
C ILE A 283 4.55 10.24 3.82
N VAL A 284 4.23 10.90 4.95
CA VAL A 284 2.84 11.25 5.29
C VAL A 284 2.22 12.15 4.22
N ASP A 285 2.97 13.14 3.73
CA ASP A 285 2.49 14.04 2.68
C ASP A 285 2.38 13.34 1.32
N ASP A 286 3.28 12.42 0.98
CA ASP A 286 3.19 11.58 -0.21
C ASP A 286 1.88 10.77 -0.20
N VAL A 287 1.54 10.13 0.94
CA VAL A 287 0.28 9.37 1.09
C VAL A 287 -0.94 10.28 0.98
N ARG A 288 -0.91 11.46 1.60
CA ARG A 288 -2.01 12.45 1.48
C ARG A 288 -2.21 12.87 0.04
N LEU A 289 -1.13 13.22 -0.66
CA LEU A 289 -1.18 13.65 -2.05
C LEU A 289 -1.74 12.54 -2.95
N LYS A 290 -1.30 11.29 -2.76
CA LYS A 290 -1.81 10.15 -3.52
C LYS A 290 -3.28 9.87 -3.25
N THR A 291 -3.72 9.98 -1.99
CA THR A 291 -5.16 9.89 -1.65
C THR A 291 -5.96 10.96 -2.39
N ARG A 292 -5.47 12.21 -2.36
CA ARG A 292 -6.14 13.33 -3.03
C ARG A 292 -6.21 13.16 -4.54
N ASN A 293 -5.20 12.53 -5.15
CA ASN A 293 -5.12 12.27 -6.59
C ASN A 293 -5.98 11.09 -7.06
N MET A 294 -6.46 10.21 -6.15
CA MET A 294 -7.44 9.17 -6.52
C MET A 294 -8.77 9.76 -7.01
N PHE A 295 -9.03 11.02 -6.65
CA PHE A 295 -10.04 11.87 -7.27
C PHE A 295 -9.35 13.02 -8.00
N ALA A 296 -9.98 13.61 -9.01
CA ALA A 296 -9.46 14.81 -9.66
C ALA A 296 -10.27 16.02 -9.19
N PRO A 297 -10.16 16.48 -7.92
CA PRO A 297 -10.93 17.62 -7.44
C PRO A 297 -10.47 18.89 -8.17
N ASN A 298 -11.44 19.69 -8.58
CA ASN A 298 -11.20 20.92 -9.32
C ASN A 298 -12.00 22.07 -8.73
N TYR A 299 -11.39 23.25 -8.69
CA TYR A 299 -12.09 24.51 -8.52
C TYR A 299 -12.35 25.13 -9.89
N VAL A 300 -13.61 25.41 -10.19
CA VAL A 300 -14.00 26.17 -11.38
C VAL A 300 -14.19 27.61 -10.95
N VAL A 301 -13.23 28.46 -11.30
CA VAL A 301 -13.15 29.86 -10.86
C VAL A 301 -13.18 30.80 -12.06
N ASP A 302 -13.60 32.03 -11.85
CA ASP A 302 -13.53 33.08 -12.87
C ASP A 302 -12.08 33.33 -13.27
N GLU A 303 -11.83 33.43 -14.57
CA GLU A 303 -10.48 33.69 -15.07
C GLU A 303 -9.96 35.05 -14.60
N ASP A 304 -10.83 36.05 -14.53
CA ASP A 304 -10.50 37.40 -14.04
C ASP A 304 -10.12 37.42 -12.55
N ASP A 305 -10.62 36.45 -11.77
CA ASP A 305 -10.30 36.29 -10.34
C ASP A 305 -9.12 35.33 -10.09
N THR A 306 -8.48 34.83 -11.16
CA THR A 306 -7.44 33.80 -11.05
C THR A 306 -6.08 34.33 -11.49
N GLN A 307 -5.12 34.36 -10.56
CA GLN A 307 -3.72 34.65 -10.87
C GLN A 307 -2.84 33.42 -10.57
N ILE A 308 -2.13 32.92 -11.59
CA ILE A 308 -1.15 31.83 -11.44
C ILE A 308 0.25 32.43 -11.58
N THR A 309 1.02 32.43 -10.50
CA THR A 309 2.39 32.97 -10.46
C THR A 309 3.40 31.83 -10.50
N ASP A 310 4.21 31.78 -11.55
CA ASP A 310 5.29 30.79 -11.73
C ASP A 310 6.66 31.45 -11.56
N SER A 311 7.08 31.62 -10.31
CA SER A 311 8.34 32.31 -9.97
C SER A 311 9.60 31.60 -10.49
N LYS A 312 9.48 30.31 -10.86
CA LYS A 312 10.60 29.47 -11.34
C LYS A 312 10.55 29.18 -12.85
N GLY A 313 9.53 29.67 -13.57
CA GLY A 313 9.39 29.46 -15.02
C GLY A 313 9.18 28.00 -15.43
N THR A 314 8.64 27.18 -14.54
CA THR A 314 8.47 25.73 -14.73
C THR A 314 7.15 25.34 -15.39
N LEU A 315 6.15 26.23 -15.45
CA LEU A 315 4.82 25.93 -15.96
C LEU A 315 4.85 25.64 -17.47
N LYS A 316 4.27 24.52 -17.88
CA LYS A 316 4.11 24.11 -19.28
C LYS A 316 2.64 23.93 -19.60
N THR A 317 2.20 24.46 -20.74
CA THR A 317 0.81 24.33 -21.21
C THR A 317 0.77 23.59 -22.54
N PHE A 318 -0.13 22.61 -22.64
CA PHE A 318 -0.33 21.81 -23.84
C PHE A 318 -1.81 21.78 -24.20
N ALA A 319 -2.12 21.83 -25.49
CA ALA A 319 -3.47 21.65 -26.00
C ALA A 319 -3.71 20.17 -26.34
N ALA A 320 -4.82 19.62 -25.86
CA ALA A 320 -5.28 18.26 -26.14
C ALA A 320 -6.74 18.27 -26.57
N ILE A 321 -7.17 17.29 -27.37
CA ILE A 321 -8.59 17.09 -27.68
C ILE A 321 -9.16 16.17 -26.59
N ALA A 322 -10.18 16.62 -25.87
CA ALA A 322 -10.87 15.83 -24.85
C ALA A 322 -11.91 14.88 -25.48
N ASP A 323 -12.39 13.89 -24.72
CA ASP A 323 -13.45 12.96 -25.12
C ASP A 323 -14.71 13.66 -25.65
N SER A 324 -14.97 14.91 -25.21
CA SER A 324 -16.08 15.72 -25.68
C SER A 324 -15.87 16.34 -27.06
N GLY A 325 -14.73 16.11 -27.71
CA GLY A 325 -14.29 16.78 -28.95
C GLY A 325 -13.74 18.20 -28.74
N ASN A 326 -13.77 18.73 -27.52
CA ASN A 326 -13.28 20.08 -27.23
C ASN A 326 -11.75 20.11 -27.21
N LYS A 327 -11.17 21.17 -27.77
CA LYS A 327 -9.76 21.51 -27.56
C LYS A 327 -9.61 22.09 -26.15
N VAL A 328 -8.88 21.39 -25.30
CA VAL A 328 -8.65 21.72 -23.89
C VAL A 328 -7.19 22.05 -23.69
N GLU A 329 -6.90 23.17 -23.05
CA GLU A 329 -5.54 23.53 -22.65
C GLU A 329 -5.30 23.05 -21.23
N ARG A 330 -4.20 22.34 -21.01
CA ARG A 330 -3.81 21.82 -19.71
C ARG A 330 -2.42 22.33 -19.35
N SER A 331 -2.32 22.94 -18.17
CA SER A 331 -1.07 23.46 -17.62
C SER A 331 -0.57 22.55 -16.51
N PHE A 332 0.74 22.27 -16.51
CA PHE A 332 1.42 21.39 -15.55
C PHE A 332 2.76 21.98 -15.12
N CYS A 333 3.27 21.57 -13.97
CA CYS A 333 4.66 21.81 -13.61
C CYS A 333 5.58 20.97 -14.50
N GLY A 334 6.50 21.61 -15.21
CA GLY A 334 7.43 20.94 -16.12
C GLY A 334 8.51 20.09 -15.43
N ASN A 335 8.70 20.24 -14.12
CA ASN A 335 9.67 19.45 -13.36
C ASN A 335 9.08 18.16 -12.80
N CYS A 336 7.91 18.24 -12.15
CA CYS A 336 7.28 17.09 -11.48
C CYS A 336 6.03 16.55 -12.18
N GLY A 337 5.53 17.22 -13.21
CA GLY A 337 4.34 16.80 -13.96
C GLY A 337 3.01 17.09 -13.26
N SER A 338 3.00 17.68 -12.06
CA SER A 338 1.77 17.98 -11.33
C SER A 338 0.84 18.89 -12.14
N PRO A 339 -0.46 18.55 -12.27
CA PRO A 339 -1.40 19.37 -13.02
C PRO A 339 -1.73 20.63 -12.23
N VAL A 340 -1.78 21.76 -12.92
CA VAL A 340 -1.99 23.08 -12.32
C VAL A 340 -3.37 23.64 -12.68
N ALA A 341 -3.65 23.75 -13.97
CA ALA A 341 -4.89 24.35 -14.44
C ALA A 341 -5.37 23.73 -15.75
N THR A 342 -6.64 23.90 -16.04
CA THR A 342 -7.25 23.48 -17.30
C THR A 342 -8.21 24.56 -17.80
N ARG A 343 -8.10 24.91 -19.09
CA ARG A 343 -9.03 25.81 -19.78
C ARG A 343 -9.76 25.04 -20.86
N THR A 344 -11.08 25.21 -20.92
CA THR A 344 -11.93 24.47 -21.85
C THR A 344 -13.06 25.35 -22.38
N PRO A 345 -13.41 25.25 -23.66
CA PRO A 345 -14.57 25.92 -24.24
C PRO A 345 -15.90 25.60 -23.54
N LYS A 346 -15.97 24.49 -22.79
CA LYS A 346 -17.15 24.10 -22.00
C LYS A 346 -17.46 25.08 -20.86
N TYR A 347 -16.45 25.77 -20.33
CA TYR A 347 -16.58 26.78 -19.29
C TYR A 347 -15.89 28.07 -19.76
N PRO A 348 -16.48 28.81 -20.70
CA PRO A 348 -15.88 30.01 -21.24
C PRO A 348 -15.71 31.08 -20.13
N GLY A 349 -14.56 31.75 -20.11
CA GLY A 349 -14.22 32.73 -19.08
C GLY A 349 -13.90 32.16 -17.70
N LYS A 350 -13.77 30.83 -17.57
CA LYS A 350 -13.38 30.16 -16.32
C LYS A 350 -12.06 29.42 -16.47
N VAL A 351 -11.35 29.29 -15.35
CA VAL A 351 -10.20 28.40 -15.20
C VAL A 351 -10.57 27.27 -14.26
N ILE A 352 -10.29 26.05 -14.68
CA ILE A 352 -10.39 24.86 -13.83
C ILE A 352 -9.04 24.69 -13.12
N VAL A 353 -8.91 25.23 -11.91
CA VAL A 353 -7.71 25.09 -11.08
C VAL A 353 -7.76 23.73 -10.38
N LYS A 354 -6.63 23.02 -10.37
CA LYS A 354 -6.55 21.72 -9.70
C LYS A 354 -6.54 21.94 -8.18
N ALA A 355 -7.56 21.43 -7.50
CA ALA A 355 -7.73 21.67 -6.07
C ALA A 355 -6.61 21.00 -5.23
N ILE A 356 -5.93 20.00 -5.79
CA ILE A 356 -4.77 19.34 -5.18
C ILE A 356 -3.56 20.27 -4.95
N LEU A 357 -3.58 21.49 -5.51
CA LEU A 357 -2.54 22.51 -5.27
C LEU A 357 -2.66 23.19 -3.90
N PHE A 358 -3.75 22.97 -3.17
CA PHE A 358 -4.05 23.63 -1.90
C PHE A 358 -3.98 22.65 -0.74
N ASP A 359 -3.58 23.13 0.44
CA ASP A 359 -3.49 22.33 1.65
C ASP A 359 -4.86 21.86 2.14
N GLU A 360 -5.87 22.73 2.03
CA GLU A 360 -7.27 22.45 2.35
C GLU A 360 -8.14 22.45 1.09
N ILE A 361 -8.96 21.40 0.95
CA ILE A 361 -9.87 21.23 -0.19
C ILE A 361 -11.31 21.30 0.33
N ALA A 362 -12.11 22.21 -0.24
CA ALA A 362 -13.53 22.33 0.11
C ALA A 362 -14.32 21.08 -0.32
N THR A 363 -15.37 20.75 0.42
CA THR A 363 -16.29 19.66 0.07
C THR A 363 -16.85 19.85 -1.34
N PRO A 364 -16.85 18.82 -2.20
CA PRO A 364 -17.35 18.94 -3.58
C PRO A 364 -18.81 19.41 -3.62
N SER A 365 -19.08 20.47 -4.38
CA SER A 365 -20.45 20.92 -4.68
C SER A 365 -21.04 20.22 -5.91
N ALA A 366 -20.22 19.58 -6.73
CA ALA A 366 -20.64 18.81 -7.89
C ALA A 366 -19.66 17.67 -8.20
N GLU A 367 -20.20 16.55 -8.66
CA GLU A 367 -19.44 15.41 -9.19
C GLU A 367 -19.70 15.33 -10.70
N ILE A 368 -18.63 15.15 -11.48
CA ILE A 368 -18.69 15.03 -12.94
C ILE A 368 -18.32 13.60 -13.36
N PHE A 369 -18.84 13.17 -14.52
CA PHE A 369 -18.68 11.79 -15.03
C PHE A 369 -19.35 10.75 -14.12
N THR A 370 -20.43 11.13 -13.46
CA THR A 370 -21.17 10.27 -12.53
C THR A 370 -21.71 8.99 -13.19
N HIS A 371 -21.92 9.01 -14.51
CA HIS A 371 -22.27 7.81 -15.29
C HIS A 371 -21.20 6.70 -15.27
N ARG A 372 -19.94 7.02 -14.95
CA ARG A 372 -18.84 6.05 -14.79
C ARG A 372 -18.68 5.56 -13.35
N ARG A 373 -19.46 6.09 -12.40
CA ARG A 373 -19.37 5.76 -10.98
C ARG A 373 -19.57 4.25 -10.77
N PRO A 374 -18.64 3.55 -10.09
CA PRO A 374 -18.85 2.18 -9.68
C PRO A 374 -20.07 2.06 -8.75
N SER A 375 -20.89 1.02 -8.90
CA SER A 375 -22.15 0.86 -8.15
C SER A 375 -21.98 0.78 -6.63
N TRP A 376 -20.78 0.46 -6.15
CA TRP A 376 -20.45 0.39 -4.72
C TRP A 376 -20.06 1.75 -4.11
N GLN A 377 -19.74 2.76 -4.92
CA GLN A 377 -19.35 4.08 -4.43
C GLN A 377 -20.60 4.95 -4.24
N ARG A 378 -20.73 5.59 -3.07
CA ARG A 378 -21.85 6.51 -2.79
C ARG A 378 -21.56 7.92 -3.32
N PRO A 379 -22.58 8.68 -3.77
CA PRO A 379 -22.42 10.10 -4.11
C PRO A 379 -22.05 10.92 -2.87
N VAL A 380 -21.33 12.03 -3.08
CA VAL A 380 -21.07 13.02 -2.02
C VAL A 380 -22.41 13.69 -1.65
N GLU A 381 -22.72 13.72 -0.36
CA GLU A 381 -23.97 14.31 0.13
C GLU A 381 -24.08 15.79 -0.25
N GLY A 382 -25.20 16.18 -0.86
CA GLY A 382 -25.46 17.55 -1.29
C GLY A 382 -24.76 17.96 -2.60
N ALA A 383 -23.88 17.13 -3.19
CA ALA A 383 -23.21 17.44 -4.44
C ALA A 383 -24.13 17.23 -5.66
N GLU A 384 -24.12 18.17 -6.60
CA GLU A 384 -24.82 18.04 -7.89
C GLU A 384 -24.19 16.91 -8.73
N GLN A 385 -25.00 16.07 -9.35
CA GLN A 385 -24.55 14.87 -10.07
C GLN A 385 -24.60 15.12 -11.59
N LYS A 386 -23.45 15.16 -12.26
CA LYS A 386 -23.31 15.53 -13.69
C LYS A 386 -22.70 14.46 -14.59
#